data_AF-A0A5J4N567-F1
#
_entry.id   AF-A0A5J4N567-F1
#
_cell.length_a   1.000
_cell.length_b   1.000
_cell.length_c   1.000
_cell.angle_alpha   90.00
_cell.angle_beta   90.00
_cell.angle_gamma   90.00
#
_symmetry.space_group_name_H-M   'P 1'
#
loop_
_entity.id
_entity.type
_entity.pdbx_description
1 polymer ?
#
loop_
_entity_poly.entity_id
_entity_poly.type
_entity_poly.pdbx_seq_one_letter_code
_entity_poly.pdbx_strand_id
1 'polypeptide(L)'
;MVSVHPLEIVPYEIHPHVALIRDFVGYTVYEQIESNSDEESYLISLDPKDWKTHDYYAILGLKNIRHMASAEEIRTAYRRKLLAHHPDKRRSKGEVVKDESHDYFSCITIAYEILGNPAKRHAYDSIDPVAVDDSVPTLAEIKADYFGTLREFFARKARWSKKQPVPCLGSPRTLIEDVHTFYDFW
;
A
#
# COMPACT_ATOMS: atom_id res chain seq x y z
N MET A 1 43.71 -1.81 35.56
CA MET A 1 42.29 -1.60 35.91
C MET A 1 41.66 -0.83 34.77
N VAL A 2 40.93 -1.52 33.88
CA VAL A 2 40.26 -0.88 32.75
C VAL A 2 39.02 -0.19 33.30
N SER A 3 39.00 1.14 33.23
CA SER A 3 37.87 1.97 33.65
C SER A 3 36.66 1.63 32.78
N VAL A 4 35.70 0.90 33.34
CA VAL A 4 34.40 0.66 32.70
C VAL A 4 33.60 1.94 32.89
N HIS A 5 33.63 2.82 31.89
CA HIS A 5 32.73 3.96 31.87
C HIS A 5 31.29 3.43 31.77
N PRO A 6 30.37 3.82 32.68
CA PRO A 6 28.96 3.52 32.52
C PRO A 6 28.51 4.10 31.18
N LEU A 7 27.88 3.28 30.34
CA LEU A 7 27.20 3.78 29.15
C LEU A 7 26.13 4.76 29.62
N GLU A 8 26.40 6.04 29.47
CA GLU A 8 25.45 7.11 29.73
C GLU A 8 24.28 6.89 28.76
N ILE A 9 23.12 6.52 29.30
CA ILE A 9 21.90 6.38 28.51
C ILE A 9 21.54 7.79 28.06
N VAL A 10 22.00 8.17 26.87
CA VAL A 10 21.64 9.45 26.26
C VAL A 10 20.12 9.42 26.10
N PRO A 11 19.35 10.28 26.79
CA PRO A 11 17.91 10.33 26.63
C PRO A 11 17.64 10.71 25.18
N TYR A 12 17.15 9.76 24.38
CA TYR A 12 16.86 10.03 22.99
C TYR A 12 15.64 10.96 22.92
N GLU A 13 15.83 12.20 22.48
CA GLU A 13 14.73 13.11 22.23
C GLU A 13 13.94 12.60 21.02
N ILE A 14 12.69 12.19 21.24
CA ILE A 14 11.78 11.72 20.18
C ILE A 14 11.66 12.82 19.13
N HIS A 15 11.96 12.52 17.85
CA HIS A 15 11.89 13.53 16.78
C HIS A 15 10.49 14.20 16.73
N PRO A 16 10.40 15.53 16.49
CA PRO A 16 9.17 16.31 16.52
C PRO A 16 7.95 15.70 15.82
N HIS A 17 8.13 15.09 14.65
CA HIS A 17 7.02 14.49 13.90
C HIS A 17 6.48 13.21 14.56
N VAL A 18 7.34 12.41 15.21
CA VAL A 18 6.92 11.22 15.97
C VAL A 18 6.13 11.63 17.21
N ALA A 19 6.56 12.70 17.89
CA ALA A 19 5.83 13.26 19.03
C ALA A 19 4.43 13.74 18.62
N LEU A 20 4.33 14.50 17.52
CA LEU A 20 3.05 14.97 16.98
C LEU A 20 2.11 13.82 16.60
N ILE A 21 2.63 12.76 15.97
CA ILE A 21 1.81 11.62 15.59
C ILE A 21 1.36 10.83 16.82
N ARG A 22 2.22 10.65 17.82
CA ARG A 22 1.85 10.01 19.08
C ARG A 22 0.71 10.76 19.78
N ASP A 23 0.78 12.09 19.80
CA ASP A 23 -0.25 12.92 20.42
C ASP A 23 -1.56 12.90 19.62
N PHE A 24 -1.49 12.83 18.28
CA PHE A 24 -2.66 12.72 17.40
C PHE A 24 -3.37 11.36 17.48
N VAL A 25 -2.61 10.26 17.53
CA VAL A 25 -3.14 8.88 17.51
C VAL A 25 -3.51 8.39 18.92
N GLY A 26 -3.00 9.05 19.96
CA GLY A 26 -3.19 8.66 21.36
C GLY A 26 -2.16 7.62 21.82
N TYR A 27 -1.64 7.80 23.03
CA TYR A 27 -0.54 7.00 23.60
C TYR A 27 -0.89 5.50 23.72
N THR A 28 -2.15 5.16 24.01
CA THR A 28 -2.60 3.77 24.21
C THR A 28 -2.64 2.95 22.91
N VAL A 29 -2.96 3.58 21.78
CA VAL A 29 -2.96 2.93 20.47
C VAL A 29 -1.53 2.70 19.95
N TYR A 30 -0.60 3.58 20.34
CA TYR A 30 0.82 3.49 19.99
C TYR A 30 1.52 2.25 20.58
N GLU A 31 1.18 1.86 21.81
CA GLU A 31 1.75 0.67 22.47
C GLU A 31 1.11 -0.64 21.99
N GLN A 32 -0.09 -0.61 21.40
CA GLN A 32 -0.80 -1.79 20.89
C GLN A 32 -0.46 -2.17 19.44
N ILE A 33 0.55 -1.55 18.83
CA ILE A 33 1.02 -1.97 17.51
C ILE A 33 1.78 -3.29 17.67
N GLU A 34 1.05 -4.41 17.64
CA GLU A 34 1.62 -5.75 17.65
C GLU A 34 2.55 -5.94 16.45
N SER A 35 3.78 -6.40 16.70
CA SER A 35 4.69 -6.75 15.62
C SER A 35 4.34 -8.14 15.10
N ASN A 36 4.07 -8.21 13.80
CA ASN A 36 3.97 -9.47 13.08
C ASN A 36 5.40 -9.85 12.64
N SER A 37 5.95 -10.94 13.16
CA SER A 37 7.34 -11.35 12.90
C SER A 37 7.63 -11.55 11.41
N ASP A 38 6.63 -11.99 10.64
CA ASP A 38 6.78 -12.25 9.21
C ASP A 38 6.85 -10.94 8.41
N GLU A 39 6.04 -9.95 8.79
CA GLU A 39 6.11 -8.61 8.21
C GLU A 39 7.43 -7.91 8.55
N GLU A 40 7.90 -8.06 9.78
CA GLU A 40 9.16 -7.47 10.23
C GLU A 40 10.34 -8.09 9.47
N SER A 41 10.35 -9.42 9.33
CA SER A 41 11.37 -10.14 8.54
C SER A 41 11.34 -9.72 7.07
N TYR A 42 10.15 -9.53 6.49
CA TYR A 42 10.00 -9.01 5.13
C TYR A 42 10.60 -7.61 4.99
N LEU A 43 10.26 -6.67 5.87
CA LEU A 43 10.78 -5.31 5.82
C LEU A 43 12.30 -5.26 5.94
N ILE A 44 12.88 -6.03 6.87
CA ILE A 44 14.34 -6.09 7.07
C ILE A 44 15.07 -6.61 5.83
N SER A 45 14.43 -7.46 5.04
CA SER A 45 15.02 -8.03 3.81
C SER A 45 15.05 -7.08 2.61
N LEU A 46 14.37 -5.92 2.68
CA LEU A 46 14.30 -4.97 1.57
C LEU A 46 15.62 -4.22 1.37
N ASP A 47 16.00 -4.01 0.11
CA ASP A 47 17.09 -3.11 -0.27
C ASP A 47 16.50 -1.78 -0.78
N PRO A 48 16.72 -0.64 -0.09
CA PRO A 48 16.26 0.68 -0.54
C PRO A 48 16.67 1.04 -1.97
N LYS A 49 17.76 0.46 -2.49
CA LYS A 49 18.23 0.70 -3.86
C LYS A 49 17.33 0.07 -4.93
N ASP A 50 16.62 -1.00 -4.59
CA ASP A 50 15.71 -1.70 -5.50
C ASP A 50 14.24 -1.23 -5.37
N TRP A 51 14.05 0.01 -4.92
CA TRP A 51 12.72 0.57 -4.63
C TRP A 51 11.71 0.41 -5.78
N LYS A 52 12.16 0.44 -7.04
CA LYS A 52 11.30 0.33 -8.23
C LYS A 52 10.60 -1.02 -8.38
N THR A 53 11.14 -2.10 -7.82
CA THR A 53 10.58 -3.45 -7.93
C THR A 53 9.75 -3.83 -6.69
N HIS A 54 9.76 -3.00 -5.65
CA HIS A 54 9.08 -3.29 -4.40
C HIS A 54 7.55 -3.34 -4.55
N ASP A 55 6.95 -4.23 -3.75
CA ASP A 55 5.51 -4.25 -3.53
C ASP A 55 5.17 -3.24 -2.43
N TYR A 56 4.79 -2.02 -2.82
CA TYR A 56 4.48 -0.96 -1.86
C TYR A 56 3.25 -1.28 -1.00
N TYR A 57 2.29 -2.05 -1.52
CA TYR A 57 1.17 -2.50 -0.70
C TYR A 57 1.64 -3.49 0.36
N ALA A 58 2.52 -4.43 0.02
CA ALA A 58 3.11 -5.34 1.01
C ALA A 58 3.93 -4.61 2.07
N ILE A 59 4.72 -3.59 1.70
CA ILE A 59 5.48 -2.76 2.65
C ILE A 59 4.56 -2.10 3.68
N LEU A 60 3.39 -1.60 3.25
CA LEU A 60 2.40 -1.02 4.16
C LEU A 60 1.51 -2.07 4.86
N GLY A 61 1.67 -3.36 4.58
CA GLY A 61 0.83 -4.43 5.15
C GLY A 61 -0.58 -4.48 4.53
N LEU A 62 -0.73 -3.98 3.31
CA LEU A 62 -1.98 -3.90 2.53
C LEU A 62 -2.01 -4.87 1.34
N LYS A 63 -1.09 -5.86 1.31
CA LYS A 63 -0.93 -6.83 0.22
C LYS A 63 -2.24 -7.52 -0.19
N ASN A 64 -3.14 -7.77 0.76
CA ASN A 64 -4.38 -8.51 0.53
C ASN A 64 -5.48 -7.67 -0.13
N ILE A 65 -5.46 -6.35 0.05
CA ILE A 65 -6.50 -5.45 -0.47
C ILE A 65 -6.00 -4.58 -1.65
N ARG A 66 -4.69 -4.32 -1.74
CA ARG A 66 -4.02 -3.62 -2.86
C ARG A 66 -4.78 -2.36 -3.30
N HIS A 67 -5.13 -2.27 -4.59
CA HIS A 67 -5.87 -1.16 -5.20
C HIS A 67 -7.24 -0.91 -4.57
N MET A 68 -7.83 -1.87 -3.85
CA MET A 68 -9.08 -1.68 -3.12
C MET A 68 -8.89 -0.88 -1.82
N ALA A 69 -7.66 -0.69 -1.34
CA ALA A 69 -7.38 0.10 -0.15
C ALA A 69 -7.85 1.56 -0.34
N SER A 70 -8.58 2.10 0.61
CA SER A 70 -8.94 3.51 0.67
C SER A 70 -7.72 4.38 1.00
N ALA A 71 -7.82 5.68 0.71
CA ALA A 71 -6.79 6.65 1.07
C ALA A 71 -6.56 6.72 2.59
N GLU A 72 -7.61 6.47 3.40
CA GLU A 72 -7.50 6.46 4.86
C GLU A 72 -6.80 5.21 5.38
N GLU A 73 -7.07 4.04 4.79
CA GLU A 73 -6.35 2.80 5.13
C GLU A 73 -4.87 2.90 4.81
N ILE A 74 -4.50 3.48 3.66
CA ILE A 74 -3.09 3.74 3.30
C ILE A 74 -2.42 4.67 4.30
N ARG A 75 -3.09 5.77 4.67
CA ARG A 75 -2.55 6.74 5.64
C ARG A 75 -2.40 6.12 7.03
N THR A 76 -3.38 5.33 7.46
CA THR A 76 -3.36 4.64 8.75
C THR A 76 -2.24 3.60 8.79
N ALA A 77 -2.11 2.80 7.73
CA ALA A 77 -1.05 1.81 7.59
C ALA A 77 0.34 2.44 7.62
N TYR A 78 0.54 3.54 6.89
CA TYR A 78 1.78 4.30 6.92
C TYR A 78 2.10 4.84 8.32
N ARG A 79 1.15 5.49 9.00
CA ARG A 79 1.34 5.99 10.37
C ARG A 79 1.76 4.88 11.33
N ARG A 80 1.11 3.71 11.23
CA ARG A 80 1.47 2.54 12.04
C ARG A 80 2.90 2.07 11.77
N LYS A 81 3.30 1.94 10.50
CA LYS A 81 4.66 1.52 10.11
C LYS A 81 5.71 2.56 10.51
N LEU A 82 5.40 3.84 10.33
CA LEU A 82 6.26 4.95 10.72
C LEU A 82 6.58 4.90 12.22
N LEU A 83 5.55 4.72 13.06
CA LEU A 83 5.69 4.64 14.52
C LEU A 83 6.36 3.34 15.00
N ALA A 84 6.17 2.24 14.30
CA ALA A 84 6.78 0.95 14.64
C ALA A 84 8.28 0.91 14.30
N HIS A 85 8.65 1.43 13.13
CA HIS A 85 9.97 1.24 12.53
C HIS A 85 10.84 2.49 12.50
N HIS A 86 10.44 3.59 13.15
CA HIS A 86 11.23 4.82 13.17
C HIS A 86 12.67 4.56 13.67
N PRO A 87 13.71 5.12 13.00
CA PRO A 87 15.10 4.92 13.39
C PRO A 87 15.37 5.29 14.85
N ASP A 88 14.79 6.39 15.34
CA ASP A 88 14.87 6.79 16.76
C ASP A 88 14.41 5.69 17.74
N LYS A 89 13.24 5.12 17.47
CA LYS A 89 12.65 4.08 18.33
C LYS A 89 13.52 2.83 18.31
N ARG A 90 14.03 2.44 17.14
CA ARG A 90 14.92 1.30 16.97
C ARG A 90 16.27 1.51 17.67
N ARG A 91 16.87 2.69 17.53
CA ARG A 91 18.09 3.08 18.27
C ARG A 91 17.88 3.03 19.78
N SER A 92 16.73 3.49 20.28
CA SER A 92 16.38 3.42 21.71
C SER A 92 16.25 1.99 22.24
N LYS A 93 15.96 1.01 21.36
CA LYS A 93 15.96 -0.42 21.66
C LYS A 93 17.33 -1.09 21.50
N GLY A 94 18.37 -0.33 21.14
CA GLY A 94 19.74 -0.83 20.95
C GLY A 94 20.00 -1.44 19.58
N GLU A 95 19.12 -1.25 18.60
CA GLU A 95 19.35 -1.75 17.23
C GLU A 95 20.42 -0.92 16.50
N VAL A 96 21.27 -1.60 15.74
CA VAL A 96 22.21 -0.94 14.81
C VAL A 96 21.44 -0.52 13.55
N VAL A 97 21.06 0.75 13.51
CA VAL A 97 20.37 1.35 12.36
C VAL A 97 21.43 1.89 11.39
N LYS A 98 21.38 1.46 10.13
CA LYS A 98 22.23 2.01 9.06
C LYS A 98 21.85 3.48 8.80
N ASP A 99 22.64 4.19 8.02
CA ASP A 99 22.25 5.53 7.55
C ASP A 99 20.86 5.48 6.91
N GLU A 100 20.06 6.55 7.05
CA GLU A 100 18.64 6.58 6.65
C GLU A 100 18.45 6.20 5.18
N SER A 101 19.41 6.57 4.33
CA SER A 101 19.46 6.24 2.90
C SER A 101 19.67 4.76 2.58
N HIS A 102 20.10 3.96 3.56
CA HIS A 102 20.46 2.54 3.43
C HIS A 102 19.64 1.61 4.33
N ASP A 103 18.66 2.15 5.06
CA ASP A 103 17.78 1.39 5.95
C ASP A 103 16.41 1.14 5.31
N TYR A 104 15.79 0.01 5.63
CA TYR A 104 14.48 -0.37 5.10
C TYR A 104 13.37 0.64 5.45
N PHE A 105 13.58 1.51 6.45
CA PHE A 105 12.68 2.61 6.75
C PHE A 105 12.45 3.54 5.54
N SER A 106 13.46 3.74 4.69
CA SER A 106 13.30 4.46 3.42
C SER A 106 12.32 3.77 2.47
N CYS A 107 12.21 2.44 2.50
CA CYS A 107 11.22 1.72 1.72
C CYS A 107 9.78 2.03 2.18
N ILE A 108 9.57 2.22 3.49
CA ILE A 108 8.27 2.59 4.07
C ILE A 108 7.85 3.99 3.64
N THR A 109 8.78 4.95 3.65
CA THR A 109 8.50 6.33 3.24
C THR A 109 8.22 6.42 1.74
N ILE A 110 9.00 5.73 0.90
CA ILE A 110 8.77 5.63 -0.55
C ILE A 110 7.43 4.96 -0.84
N ALA A 111 7.07 3.89 -0.14
CA ALA A 111 5.78 3.23 -0.33
C ALA A 111 4.60 4.18 -0.12
N TYR A 112 4.65 5.03 0.91
CA TYR A 112 3.63 6.05 1.14
C TYR A 112 3.70 7.21 0.13
N GLU A 113 4.89 7.59 -0.33
CA GLU A 113 5.03 8.60 -1.39
C GLU A 113 4.33 8.17 -2.69
N ILE A 114 4.42 6.88 -3.03
CA ILE A 114 3.78 6.31 -4.21
C ILE A 114 2.28 6.10 -3.97
N LEU A 115 1.90 5.40 -2.91
CA LEU A 115 0.50 5.00 -2.67
C LEU A 115 -0.37 6.12 -2.10
N GLY A 116 0.21 7.07 -1.37
CA GLY A 116 -0.49 8.20 -0.77
C GLY A 116 -0.85 9.30 -1.77
N ASN A 117 -0.18 9.35 -2.93
CA ASN A 117 -0.49 10.28 -4.00
C ASN A 117 -1.39 9.61 -5.05
N PRO A 118 -2.62 10.12 -5.31
CA PRO A 118 -3.55 9.48 -6.24
C PRO A 118 -3.00 9.25 -7.66
N ALA A 119 -2.20 10.19 -8.19
CA ALA A 119 -1.64 10.08 -9.53
C ALA A 119 -0.50 9.05 -9.59
N LYS A 120 0.41 9.05 -8.60
CA LYS A 120 1.48 8.05 -8.51
C LYS A 120 0.94 6.66 -8.23
N ARG A 121 -0.06 6.55 -7.35
CA ARG A 121 -0.76 5.30 -7.06
C ARG A 121 -1.42 4.72 -8.31
N HIS A 122 -2.15 5.55 -9.07
CA HIS A 122 -2.76 5.11 -10.33
C HIS A 122 -1.71 4.61 -11.33
N ALA A 123 -0.57 5.29 -11.46
CA ALA A 123 0.52 4.85 -12.32
C ALA A 123 1.11 3.51 -11.83
N TYR A 124 1.32 3.34 -10.52
CA TYR A 124 1.81 2.12 -9.93
C TYR A 124 0.84 0.94 -10.13
N ASP A 125 -0.44 1.14 -9.83
CA ASP A 125 -1.47 0.10 -9.98
C ASP A 125 -1.54 -0.40 -11.43
N SER A 126 -1.25 0.46 -12.42
CA SER A 126 -1.32 0.12 -13.85
C SER A 126 -0.26 -0.87 -14.33
N ILE A 127 0.81 -1.04 -13.56
CA ILE A 127 1.91 -1.96 -13.85
C ILE A 127 2.05 -3.04 -12.77
N ASP A 128 1.09 -3.13 -11.85
CA ASP A 128 1.13 -4.08 -10.73
C ASP A 128 1.00 -5.53 -11.26
N PRO A 129 2.08 -6.33 -11.25
CA PRO A 129 2.05 -7.66 -11.84
C PRO A 129 1.14 -8.63 -11.07
N VAL A 130 0.75 -8.30 -9.84
CA VAL A 130 -0.11 -9.13 -9.00
C VAL A 130 -1.59 -8.81 -9.24
N ALA A 131 -1.92 -7.57 -9.61
CA ALA A 131 -3.30 -7.09 -9.72
C ALA A 131 -3.75 -6.77 -11.17
N VAL A 132 -2.82 -6.77 -12.13
CA VAL A 132 -3.12 -6.53 -13.55
C VAL A 132 -3.21 -7.87 -14.26
N ASP A 133 -4.43 -8.40 -14.31
CA ASP A 133 -4.80 -9.33 -15.37
C ASP A 133 -5.28 -8.51 -16.58
N ASP A 134 -4.45 -8.44 -17.62
CA ASP A 134 -4.77 -7.78 -18.88
C ASP A 134 -5.28 -8.75 -19.96
N SER A 135 -5.56 -10.01 -19.59
CA SER A 135 -6.13 -10.97 -20.52
C SER A 135 -7.46 -10.48 -21.10
N VAL A 136 -7.54 -10.55 -22.42
CA VAL A 136 -8.78 -10.34 -23.17
C VAL A 136 -9.43 -11.70 -23.36
N PRO A 137 -10.72 -11.84 -23.01
CA PRO A 137 -11.41 -13.11 -23.20
C PRO A 137 -11.43 -13.55 -24.66
N THR A 138 -11.25 -14.84 -24.88
CA THR A 138 -11.35 -15.47 -26.20
C THR A 138 -12.80 -15.54 -26.66
N LEU A 139 -12.99 -15.69 -27.98
CA LEU A 139 -14.32 -15.87 -28.54
C LEU A 139 -15.02 -17.13 -28.00
N ALA A 140 -14.27 -18.17 -27.65
CA ALA A 140 -14.82 -19.39 -27.06
C ALA A 140 -15.38 -19.15 -25.65
N GLU A 141 -14.65 -18.41 -24.81
CA GLU A 141 -15.09 -18.03 -23.45
C GLU A 141 -16.32 -17.12 -23.51
N ILE A 142 -16.31 -16.11 -24.38
CA ILE A 142 -17.45 -15.20 -24.59
C ILE A 142 -18.69 -15.96 -25.07
N LYS A 143 -18.52 -16.97 -25.93
CA LYS A 143 -19.65 -17.80 -26.39
C LYS A 143 -20.18 -18.73 -25.30
N ALA A 144 -19.32 -19.17 -24.38
CA ALA A 144 -19.71 -20.03 -23.27
C ALA A 144 -20.52 -19.27 -22.21
N ASP A 145 -20.08 -18.06 -21.84
CA ASP A 145 -20.80 -17.18 -20.91
C ASP A 145 -20.58 -15.69 -21.23
N TYR A 146 -21.38 -15.18 -22.17
CA TYR A 146 -21.26 -13.79 -22.64
C TYR A 146 -21.26 -12.77 -21.50
N PHE A 147 -22.26 -12.84 -20.60
CA PHE A 147 -22.42 -11.85 -19.55
C PHE A 147 -21.46 -12.05 -18.39
N GLY A 148 -21.16 -13.29 -17.97
CA GLY A 148 -20.19 -13.52 -16.90
C GLY A 148 -18.78 -13.11 -17.32
N THR A 149 -18.34 -13.57 -18.49
CA THR A 149 -17.01 -13.27 -19.02
C THR A 149 -16.80 -11.79 -19.28
N LEU A 150 -17.73 -11.14 -19.99
CA LEU A 150 -17.57 -9.73 -20.33
C LEU A 150 -17.82 -8.80 -19.14
N ARG A 151 -18.72 -9.13 -18.21
CA ARG A 151 -18.92 -8.31 -17.00
C ARG A 151 -17.66 -8.24 -16.16
N GLU A 152 -16.98 -9.38 -15.96
CA GLU A 152 -15.71 -9.42 -15.24
C GLU A 152 -14.64 -8.60 -15.96
N PHE A 153 -14.52 -8.76 -17.28
CA PHE A 153 -13.58 -7.98 -18.09
C PHE A 153 -13.83 -6.47 -17.99
N PHE A 154 -15.06 -6.01 -18.21
CA PHE A 154 -15.39 -4.59 -18.13
C PHE A 154 -15.27 -4.06 -16.70
N ALA A 155 -15.60 -4.83 -15.67
CA ALA A 155 -15.38 -4.43 -14.27
C ALA A 155 -13.88 -4.23 -13.96
N ARG A 156 -13.01 -5.14 -14.42
CA ARG A 156 -11.55 -4.98 -14.30
C ARG A 156 -11.06 -3.71 -15.01
N LYS A 157 -11.58 -3.39 -16.19
CA LYS A 157 -11.17 -2.20 -16.95
C LYS A 157 -11.80 -0.91 -16.40
N ALA A 158 -12.96 -0.99 -15.75
CA ALA A 158 -13.69 0.15 -15.20
C ALA A 158 -12.85 0.95 -14.19
N ARG A 159 -11.95 0.26 -13.48
CA ARG A 159 -11.01 0.89 -12.51
C ARG A 159 -10.11 1.96 -13.14
N TRP A 160 -9.84 1.85 -14.44
CA TRP A 160 -8.99 2.78 -15.18
C TRP A 160 -9.75 4.00 -15.71
N SER A 161 -11.08 4.02 -15.58
CA SER A 161 -11.87 5.17 -16.03
C SER A 161 -11.78 6.33 -15.05
N LYS A 162 -11.49 7.52 -15.60
CA LYS A 162 -11.56 8.79 -14.87
C LYS A 162 -13.01 9.23 -14.61
N LYS A 163 -13.97 8.74 -15.39
CA LYS A 163 -15.39 9.07 -15.26
C LYS A 163 -16.08 7.95 -14.49
N GLN A 164 -16.70 8.28 -13.37
CA GLN A 164 -17.42 7.35 -12.51
C GLN A 164 -18.83 7.88 -12.24
N PRO A 165 -19.85 7.03 -12.04
CA PRO A 165 -19.77 5.57 -12.10
C PRO A 165 -19.69 5.04 -13.54
N VAL A 166 -18.94 3.96 -13.73
CA VAL A 166 -18.87 3.24 -15.01
C VAL A 166 -20.16 2.41 -15.19
N PRO A 167 -20.90 2.55 -16.31
CA PRO A 167 -22.09 1.74 -16.56
C PRO A 167 -21.72 0.26 -16.69
N CYS A 168 -22.57 -0.61 -16.14
CA CYS A 168 -22.39 -2.05 -16.24
C CYS A 168 -22.94 -2.58 -17.58
N LEU A 169 -22.40 -3.73 -18.03
CA LEU A 169 -22.84 -4.41 -19.26
C LEU A 169 -24.34 -4.79 -19.25
N GLY A 170 -24.98 -4.82 -18.08
CA GLY A 170 -26.38 -5.19 -17.95
C GLY A 170 -26.61 -6.71 -18.00
N SER A 171 -27.70 -7.13 -18.61
CA SER A 171 -28.21 -8.50 -18.69
C SER A 171 -29.04 -8.68 -19.97
N PRO A 172 -29.50 -9.90 -20.31
CA PRO A 172 -30.40 -10.11 -21.45
C PRO A 172 -31.73 -9.34 -21.38
N ARG A 173 -32.08 -8.80 -20.22
CA ARG A 173 -33.33 -8.05 -19.96
C ARG A 173 -33.10 -6.55 -19.78
N THR A 174 -31.87 -6.08 -19.97
CA THR A 174 -31.54 -4.65 -19.84
C THR A 174 -32.23 -3.84 -20.93
N LEU A 175 -32.75 -2.67 -20.56
CA LEU A 175 -33.45 -1.80 -21.48
C LEU A 175 -32.47 -1.24 -22.52
N ILE A 176 -32.98 -0.96 -23.72
CA ILE A 176 -32.14 -0.48 -24.83
C ILE A 176 -31.43 0.85 -24.50
N GLU A 177 -32.07 1.69 -23.68
CA GLU A 177 -31.50 2.96 -23.21
C GLU A 177 -30.26 2.75 -22.32
N ASP A 178 -30.31 1.76 -21.43
CA ASP A 178 -29.17 1.39 -20.59
C ASP A 178 -28.05 0.74 -21.42
N VAL A 179 -28.41 -0.02 -22.45
CA VAL A 179 -27.44 -0.58 -23.42
C VAL A 179 -26.74 0.54 -24.16
N HIS A 180 -27.48 1.54 -24.67
CA HIS A 180 -26.87 2.70 -25.33
C HIS A 180 -25.95 3.47 -24.39
N THR A 181 -26.38 3.68 -23.14
CA THR A 181 -25.57 4.34 -22.10
C THR A 181 -24.24 3.60 -21.87
N PHE A 182 -24.26 2.26 -21.89
CA PHE A 182 -23.04 1.46 -21.80
C PHE A 182 -22.11 1.69 -23.01
N TYR A 183 -22.64 1.62 -24.23
CA TYR A 183 -21.84 1.81 -25.45
C TYR A 183 -21.36 3.25 -25.67
N ASP A 184 -22.10 4.25 -25.20
CA ASP A 184 -21.68 5.66 -25.29
C ASP A 184 -20.53 5.97 -24.31
N PHE A 185 -20.42 5.20 -23.22
CA PHE A 185 -19.35 5.37 -22.23
C PHE A 185 -18.04 4.68 -22.63
N TRP A 186 -18.13 3.44 -23.13
CA TRP A 186 -16.99 2.54 -23.39
C TRP A 186 -16.43 2.68 -24.81
#